data_AF-A0A448WHG9-F1
#
_entry.id   AF-A0A448WHG9-F1
#
_cell.length_a   1.000
_cell.length_b   1.000
_cell.length_c   1.000
_cell.angle_alpha   90.00
_cell.angle_beta   90.00
_cell.angle_gamma   90.00
#
_symmetry.space_group_name_H-M   'P 1'
#
loop_
_entity.id
_entity.type
_entity.pdbx_description
1 polymer ?
#
loop_
_entity_poly.entity_id
_entity_poly.type
_entity_poly.pdbx_seq_one_letter_code
_entity_poly.pdbx_strand_id
1 'polypeptide(L)'
;MASETRGSDKCMVHQFSCHKSGLCISKHQVCDGTFDCGSGDDSDEAECPGCPTDKFTCGSTFQRPGVCKPRYVRCDGHDDCGDGSDEHGCGEPY
;
A
#
# COMPACT_ATOMS: atom_id res chain seq x y z
N MET A 1 21.45 25.96 22.66
CA MET A 1 22.12 24.65 22.72
C MET A 1 21.58 23.82 21.56
N ALA A 2 22.47 23.36 20.67
CA ALA A 2 22.27 22.61 19.40
C ALA A 2 21.36 23.30 18.36
N SER A 3 21.77 23.81 17.19
CA SER A 3 22.89 23.51 16.29
C SER A 3 23.06 22.03 15.97
N GLU A 4 22.11 21.47 15.24
CA GLU A 4 22.30 20.19 14.53
C GLU A 4 22.44 20.46 13.02
N THR A 5 23.69 20.71 12.66
CA THR A 5 24.43 20.13 11.53
C THR A 5 23.67 19.71 10.26
N ARG A 6 24.04 20.36 9.15
CA ARG A 6 24.00 19.80 7.78
C ARG A 6 24.72 18.45 7.75
N GLY A 7 24.01 17.37 7.42
CA GLY A 7 24.63 16.10 6.99
C GLY A 7 23.70 14.89 7.01
N SER A 8 23.46 14.33 5.81
CA SER A 8 23.01 12.95 5.53
C SER A 8 21.52 12.68 5.24
N ASP A 9 21.10 13.03 4.02
CA ASP A 9 20.65 12.08 2.96
C ASP A 9 19.78 10.85 3.31
N LYS A 10 18.96 10.89 4.37
CA LYS A 10 18.05 9.79 4.73
C LYS A 10 16.74 10.39 5.28
N CYS A 11 15.60 9.96 4.75
CA CYS A 11 14.28 10.40 5.21
C CYS A 11 14.10 10.25 6.73
N MET A 12 13.19 11.01 7.33
CA MET A 12 12.91 10.92 8.77
C MET A 12 12.45 9.50 9.16
N VAL A 13 12.57 9.13 10.43
CA VAL A 13 12.17 7.78 10.95
C VAL A 13 10.72 7.38 10.59
N HIS A 14 9.82 8.34 10.47
CA HIS A 14 8.41 8.15 10.12
C HIS A 14 8.13 8.30 8.61
N GLN A 15 9.16 8.53 7.81
CA GLN A 15 9.10 8.65 6.36
C GLN A 15 9.74 7.43 5.69
N PHE A 16 9.31 7.17 4.47
CA PHE A 16 9.85 6.16 3.57
C PHE A 16 10.62 6.85 2.46
N SER A 17 11.79 6.30 2.12
CA SER A 17 12.61 6.81 1.02
C SER A 17 12.29 6.06 -0.26
N CYS A 18 11.73 6.78 -1.22
CA CYS A 18 11.49 6.35 -2.58
C CYS A 18 12.80 5.91 -3.25
N HIS A 19 12.78 4.77 -3.94
CA HIS A 19 14.00 4.08 -4.36
C HIS A 19 14.67 4.78 -5.53
N LYS A 20 13.90 5.16 -6.57
CA LYS A 20 14.43 5.87 -7.76
C LYS A 20 14.37 7.38 -7.60
N SER A 21 13.30 7.88 -6.98
CA SER A 21 13.05 9.32 -6.86
C SER A 21 13.88 9.96 -5.73
N GLY A 22 14.23 9.19 -4.69
CA GLY A 22 14.85 9.73 -3.47
C GLY A 22 13.92 10.64 -2.65
N LEU A 23 12.65 10.73 -3.06
CA LEU A 23 11.58 11.43 -2.37
C LEU A 23 11.32 10.78 -1.00
N CYS A 24 10.97 11.61 -0.02
CA CYS A 24 10.57 11.16 1.29
C CYS A 24 9.06 11.32 1.43
N ILE A 25 8.34 10.21 1.48
CA ILE A 25 6.90 10.17 1.70
C ILE A 25 6.61 9.66 3.11
N SER A 26 5.40 9.84 3.62
CA SER A 26 5.04 9.30 4.92
C SER A 26 4.99 7.78 4.88
N LYS A 27 5.36 7.08 5.95
CA LYS A 27 5.18 5.61 6.01
C LYS A 27 3.72 5.15 5.86
N HIS A 28 2.76 6.06 6.05
CA HIS A 28 1.33 5.81 5.84
C HIS A 28 0.93 5.83 4.36
N GLN A 29 1.79 6.41 3.51
CA GLN A 29 1.67 6.49 2.05
C GLN A 29 2.37 5.32 1.36
N VAL A 30 2.90 4.38 2.14
CA VAL A 30 3.49 3.14 1.62
C VAL A 30 2.40 2.09 1.69
N CYS A 31 2.10 1.44 0.57
CA CYS A 31 1.02 0.45 0.44
C CYS A 31 -0.37 1.05 0.67
N ASP A 32 -0.58 2.29 0.24
CA ASP A 32 -1.84 3.00 0.39
C ASP A 32 -2.71 2.97 -0.87
N GLY A 33 -2.20 2.39 -1.96
CA GLY A 33 -2.87 2.28 -3.24
C GLY A 33 -2.59 3.46 -4.18
N THR A 34 -1.73 4.40 -3.79
CA THR A 34 -1.31 5.53 -4.61
C THR A 34 0.21 5.57 -4.79
N PHE A 35 0.66 6.04 -5.95
CA PHE A 35 2.08 6.23 -6.23
C PHE A 35 2.52 7.62 -5.75
N ASP A 36 2.82 7.72 -4.47
CA ASP A 36 3.27 8.93 -3.81
C ASP A 36 4.75 9.23 -4.07
N CYS A 37 5.54 8.21 -4.43
CA CYS A 37 6.93 8.40 -4.81
C CYS A 37 7.15 9.18 -6.12
N GLY A 38 6.07 9.38 -6.89
CA GLY A 38 6.03 10.24 -8.07
C GLY A 38 6.10 9.49 -9.40
N SER A 39 6.03 10.24 -10.49
CA SER A 39 5.93 9.71 -11.86
C SER A 39 7.15 8.87 -12.26
N GLY A 40 7.06 7.55 -12.10
CA GLY A 40 8.09 6.58 -12.48
C GLY A 40 8.82 5.91 -11.31
N ASP A 41 8.46 6.24 -10.07
CA ASP A 41 8.88 5.49 -8.88
C ASP A 41 7.63 4.96 -8.17
N ASP A 42 7.45 3.66 -8.29
CA ASP A 42 6.38 2.86 -7.70
C ASP A 42 6.84 2.14 -6.42
N SER A 43 7.99 2.53 -5.87
CA SER A 43 8.69 1.82 -4.80
C SER A 43 7.92 1.74 -3.47
N ASP A 44 7.05 2.70 -3.24
CA ASP A 44 6.09 2.76 -2.14
C ASP A 44 4.97 1.73 -2.25
N GLU A 45 4.67 1.27 -3.46
CA GLU A 45 3.62 0.28 -3.74
C GLU A 45 4.19 -1.05 -4.27
N ALA A 46 5.47 -1.08 -4.66
CA ALA A 46 6.11 -2.22 -5.31
C ALA A 46 6.47 -3.36 -4.35
N GLU A 47 6.88 -3.03 -3.12
CA GLU A 47 7.32 -4.01 -2.10
C GLU A 47 6.43 -3.96 -0.86
N CYS A 48 5.13 -4.10 -1.06
CA CYS A 48 4.20 -4.22 0.03
C CYS A 48 4.28 -5.62 0.66
N PRO A 49 4.65 -5.75 1.95
CA PRO A 49 4.41 -7.00 2.65
C PRO A 49 2.92 -7.26 2.54
N GLY A 50 2.55 -8.44 2.04
CA GLY A 50 1.14 -8.82 1.86
C GLY A 50 0.32 -8.44 3.10
N CYS A 51 -0.94 -8.03 2.88
CA CYS A 51 -1.75 -7.37 3.90
C CYS A 51 -1.62 -8.02 5.29
N PRO A 52 -1.63 -7.20 6.37
CA PRO A 52 -1.51 -7.73 7.73
C PRO A 52 -2.53 -8.84 7.96
N THR A 53 -2.23 -9.80 8.84
CA THR A 53 -3.03 -11.03 9.04
C THR A 53 -4.54 -10.82 9.16
N ASP A 54 -4.98 -9.67 9.70
CA ASP A 54 -6.39 -9.28 9.88
C ASP A 54 -7.07 -8.70 8.63
N LYS A 55 -6.31 -8.55 7.55
CA LYS A 55 -6.73 -8.01 6.26
C LYS A 55 -6.50 -9.04 5.15
N PHE A 56 -7.13 -8.83 4.02
CA PHE A 56 -6.84 -9.54 2.78
C PHE A 56 -6.52 -8.53 1.68
N THR A 57 -5.76 -8.97 0.70
CA THR A 57 -5.42 -8.17 -0.47
C THR A 57 -6.52 -8.36 -1.51
N CYS A 58 -7.13 -7.26 -1.95
CA CYS A 58 -7.93 -7.19 -3.18
C CYS A 58 -7.09 -7.60 -4.39
N GLY A 59 -7.74 -7.84 -5.53
CA GLY A 59 -7.07 -8.24 -6.76
C GLY A 59 -5.98 -7.24 -7.14
N SER A 60 -4.72 -7.67 -7.11
CA SER A 60 -3.62 -6.86 -7.63
C SER A 60 -3.50 -7.11 -9.14
N THR A 61 -3.55 -6.06 -9.94
CA THR A 61 -3.22 -6.09 -11.36
C THR A 61 -2.05 -5.16 -11.66
N PHE A 62 -1.40 -5.32 -12.81
CA PHE A 62 -0.30 -4.44 -13.26
C PHE A 62 -0.66 -2.95 -13.27
N GLN A 63 -1.96 -2.62 -13.22
CA GLN A 63 -2.50 -1.27 -13.25
C GLN A 63 -3.11 -0.82 -11.91
N ARG A 64 -3.29 -1.73 -10.94
CA ARG A 64 -3.86 -1.44 -9.63
C ARG A 64 -3.17 -2.29 -8.57
N PRO A 65 -2.34 -1.71 -7.69
CA PRO A 65 -1.80 -2.43 -6.56
C PRO A 65 -2.95 -2.97 -5.70
N GLY A 66 -2.75 -4.15 -5.11
CA GLY A 66 -3.79 -4.83 -4.35
C GLY A 66 -4.11 -4.07 -3.06
N VAL A 67 -5.34 -3.57 -2.94
CA VAL A 67 -5.79 -2.81 -1.77
C VAL A 67 -6.01 -3.72 -0.58
N CYS A 68 -5.56 -3.32 0.61
CA CYS A 68 -5.76 -4.10 1.83
C CYS A 68 -7.11 -3.80 2.48
N LYS A 69 -8.07 -4.71 2.29
CA LYS A 69 -9.39 -4.66 2.91
C LYS A 69 -9.48 -5.53 4.16
N PRO A 70 -10.34 -5.18 5.14
CA PRO A 70 -10.57 -6.02 6.32
C PRO A 70 -11.08 -7.41 5.94
N ARG A 71 -10.70 -8.47 6.65
CA ARG A 71 -11.18 -9.82 6.30
C ARG A 71 -12.70 -10.03 6.35
N TYR A 72 -13.41 -9.19 7.09
CA TYR A 72 -14.87 -9.31 7.23
C TYR A 72 -15.63 -8.90 5.97
N VAL A 73 -15.03 -8.13 5.05
CA VAL A 73 -15.68 -7.77 3.76
C VAL A 73 -15.42 -8.80 2.67
N ARG A 74 -14.77 -9.92 2.99
CA ARG A 74 -14.59 -11.00 2.03
C ARG A 74 -15.79 -11.94 2.09
N CYS A 75 -16.42 -12.20 0.95
CA CYS A 75 -17.64 -13.01 0.85
C CYS A 75 -18.79 -12.43 1.68
N ASP A 76 -18.93 -11.11 1.72
CA ASP A 76 -19.99 -10.42 2.45
C ASP A 76 -21.18 -10.00 1.57
N GLY A 77 -21.10 -10.27 0.26
CA GLY A 77 -22.10 -9.93 -0.73
C GLY A 77 -21.94 -8.51 -1.30
N HIS A 78 -20.88 -7.78 -0.94
CA HIS A 78 -20.58 -6.45 -1.44
C HIS A 78 -19.28 -6.43 -2.24
N ASP A 79 -19.21 -5.58 -3.27
CA ASP A 79 -17.95 -5.30 -3.97
C ASP A 79 -17.21 -4.20 -3.21
N ASP A 80 -16.51 -4.60 -2.16
CA ASP A 80 -15.69 -3.70 -1.34
C ASP A 80 -14.37 -3.37 -2.05
N CYS A 81 -13.84 -4.29 -2.85
CA CYS A 81 -12.59 -4.09 -3.59
C CYS A 81 -12.73 -3.16 -4.80
N GLY A 82 -13.94 -3.04 -5.38
CA GLY A 82 -14.20 -2.29 -6.62
C GLY A 82 -13.88 -3.09 -7.90
N ASP A 83 -13.34 -4.30 -7.73
CA ASP A 83 -13.01 -5.25 -8.80
C ASP A 83 -13.65 -6.64 -8.57
N GLY A 84 -14.38 -6.83 -7.47
CA GLY A 84 -15.09 -8.05 -7.09
C GLY A 84 -14.18 -9.17 -6.56
N SER A 85 -12.89 -8.91 -6.36
CA SER A 85 -11.93 -9.93 -5.89
C SER A 85 -12.24 -10.48 -4.50
N ASP A 86 -12.93 -9.70 -3.67
CA ASP A 86 -13.41 -10.06 -2.35
C ASP A 86 -14.57 -11.05 -2.37
N GLU A 87 -15.38 -11.03 -3.42
CA GLU A 87 -16.49 -11.95 -3.64
C GLU A 87 -16.11 -13.15 -4.52
N HIS A 88 -14.86 -13.20 -4.97
CA HIS A 88 -14.39 -14.24 -5.87
C HIS A 88 -13.99 -15.52 -5.12
N GLY A 89 -14.53 -16.66 -5.56
CA GLY A 89 -14.26 -17.96 -4.95
C GLY A 89 -14.99 -18.20 -3.62
N CYS A 90 -16.00 -17.40 -3.33
CA CYS A 90 -16.96 -17.67 -2.27
C CYS A 90 -17.85 -18.84 -2.72
N GLY A 91 -17.77 -19.98 -2.03
CA GLY A 91 -18.60 -21.14 -2.35
C GLY A 91 -20.07 -20.81 -2.11
N GLU A 92 -20.87 -20.88 -3.17
CA GLU A 92 -22.32 -20.63 -3.21
C GLU A 92 -23.12 -21.26 -2.05
N PRO A 93 -24.30 -20.70 -1.70
CA PRO A 93 -24.64 -19.27 -1.74
C PRO A 93 -25.27 -18.77 -0.42
N TYR A 94 -25.09 -17.47 -0.16
CA TYR A 94 -26.02 -16.69 0.66
C TYR A 94 -27.13 -16.12 -0.23
#